data_AF-A0A2R6NL30-F1
#
_entry.id   AF-A0A2R6NL30-F1
#
_cell.length_a   1.000
_cell.length_b   1.000
_cell.length_c   1.000
_cell.angle_alpha   90.00
_cell.angle_beta   90.00
_cell.angle_gamma   90.00
#
_symmetry.space_group_name_H-M   'P 1'
#
loop_
_entity.id
_entity.type
_entity.pdbx_description
1 polymer ?
#
loop_
_entity_poly.entity_id
_entity_poly.type
_entity_poly.pdbx_seq_one_letter_code
_entity_poly.pdbx_strand_id
1 'polypeptide(L)'
;MRGICSLVSFLALALTTVTANFTLIQEYSGSTFFDKWDFAADLGQYYDNTTSGDVFWLGKANSSSLAYVDSTTGHAIIRIDNTTFVPYNDKRNSVRIYHLYTVTTKVALSIEHHRYESRPRTTSTTVPSGFLMHTTSPGAVE
;
A
#
# COMPACT_ATOMS: atom_id res chain seq x y z
N MET A 1 18.48 -40.84 61.87
CA MET A 1 18.33 -40.97 60.40
C MET A 1 16.92 -40.54 60.01
N ARG A 2 16.80 -39.82 58.87
CA ARG A 2 15.58 -39.32 58.18
C ARG A 2 15.12 -37.95 58.69
N GLY A 3 15.12 -36.86 57.93
CA GLY A 3 15.47 -36.63 56.53
C GLY A 3 15.00 -35.21 56.18
N ILE A 4 15.94 -34.25 56.15
CA ILE A 4 15.71 -32.92 55.58
C ILE A 4 16.25 -32.99 54.15
N CYS A 5 15.39 -32.85 53.14
CA CYS A 5 15.71 -32.55 51.74
C CYS A 5 14.43 -32.78 50.93
N SER A 6 14.00 -31.94 49.99
CA SER A 6 14.64 -30.77 49.40
C SER A 6 13.53 -29.97 48.71
N LEU A 7 13.81 -28.68 48.52
CA LEU A 7 13.03 -27.67 47.83
C LEU A 7 12.16 -28.23 46.70
N VAL A 8 10.86 -27.91 46.77
CA VAL A 8 9.98 -27.87 45.59
C VAL A 8 10.56 -26.79 44.67
N SER A 9 11.44 -27.21 43.76
CA SER A 9 11.98 -26.36 42.71
C SER A 9 10.85 -26.09 41.72
N PHE A 10 10.04 -25.07 41.99
CA PHE A 10 9.20 -24.42 40.98
C PHE A 10 10.13 -23.78 39.95
N LEU A 11 10.61 -24.60 39.01
CA LEU A 11 11.15 -24.11 37.74
C LEU A 11 9.96 -23.59 36.95
N ALA A 12 9.48 -22.40 37.30
CA ALA A 12 8.64 -21.62 36.43
C ALA A 12 9.49 -21.29 35.20
N LEU A 13 9.35 -22.13 34.18
CA LEU A 13 9.83 -21.85 32.84
C LEU A 13 9.04 -20.62 32.38
N ALA A 14 9.57 -19.44 32.67
CA ALA A 14 9.07 -18.20 32.12
C ALA A 14 9.19 -18.36 30.60
N LEU A 15 8.07 -18.65 29.95
CA LEU A 15 7.90 -18.54 28.52
C LEU A 15 8.17 -17.07 28.20
N THR A 16 9.41 -16.74 27.90
CA THR A 16 9.76 -15.45 27.33
C THR A 16 9.12 -15.43 25.96
N THR A 17 7.95 -14.79 25.87
CA THR A 17 7.38 -14.41 24.60
C THR A 17 8.39 -13.50 23.94
N VAL A 18 9.04 -13.99 22.87
CA VAL A 18 9.85 -13.13 22.00
C VAL A 18 8.87 -12.21 21.30
N THR A 19 8.66 -11.03 21.87
CA THR A 19 7.95 -9.96 21.21
C THR A 19 8.87 -9.41 20.12
N ALA A 20 8.48 -9.60 18.87
CA ALA A 20 9.16 -8.95 17.77
C ALA A 20 8.91 -7.44 17.87
N ASN A 21 9.94 -6.68 18.24
CA ASN A 21 9.90 -5.23 18.26
C ASN A 21 10.25 -4.73 16.86
N PHE A 22 9.34 -3.99 16.23
CA PHE A 22 9.57 -3.32 14.96
C PHE A 22 9.79 -1.84 15.21
N THR A 23 10.81 -1.27 14.59
CA THR A 23 11.02 0.17 14.53
C THR A 23 10.57 0.70 13.18
N LEU A 24 9.92 1.86 13.18
CA LEU A 24 9.57 2.55 11.95
C LEU A 24 10.84 3.13 11.32
N ILE A 25 11.21 2.62 10.15
CA ILE A 25 12.42 3.07 9.42
C ILE A 25 12.11 4.09 8.33
N GLN A 26 10.87 4.12 7.83
CA GLN A 26 10.42 5.03 6.80
C GLN A 26 8.90 5.14 6.82
N GLU A 27 8.41 6.37 6.72
CA GLU A 27 6.99 6.69 6.56
C GLU A 27 6.78 7.44 5.23
N TYR A 28 5.70 7.12 4.53
CA TYR A 28 5.25 7.86 3.35
C TYR A 28 3.83 8.35 3.65
N SER A 29 3.69 9.61 4.03
CA SER A 29 2.41 10.21 4.43
C SER A 29 2.43 11.72 4.22
N GLY A 30 1.24 12.34 4.25
CA GLY A 30 1.09 13.78 4.16
C GLY A 30 1.51 14.38 2.82
N SER A 31 1.81 15.68 2.81
CA SER A 31 2.11 16.45 1.60
C SER A 31 3.34 15.98 0.83
N THR A 32 4.25 15.25 1.48
CA THR A 32 5.50 14.74 0.90
C THR A 32 5.38 13.28 0.46
N PHE A 33 4.16 12.70 0.48
CA PHE A 33 3.94 11.29 0.13
C PHE A 33 4.62 10.90 -1.18
N PHE A 34 4.45 11.69 -2.24
CA PHE A 34 4.97 11.42 -3.59
C PHE A 34 6.44 11.84 -3.80
N ASP A 35 7.16 12.31 -2.79
CA ASP A 35 8.53 12.83 -2.98
C ASP A 35 9.57 11.73 -3.19
N LYS A 36 9.30 10.54 -2.67
CA LYS A 36 10.17 9.36 -2.75
C LYS A 36 9.64 8.29 -3.70
N TRP A 37 8.77 8.67 -4.64
CA TRP A 37 8.20 7.77 -5.63
C TRP A 37 8.59 8.20 -7.03
N ASP A 38 8.97 7.22 -7.83
CA ASP A 38 9.31 7.40 -9.23
C ASP A 38 8.10 7.06 -10.10
N PHE A 39 7.68 7.99 -10.96
CA PHE A 39 6.59 7.73 -11.89
C PHE A 39 7.12 7.00 -13.11
N ALA A 40 6.37 6.03 -13.62
CA ALA A 40 6.76 5.19 -14.75
C ALA A 40 7.19 6.02 -15.97
N ALA A 41 6.44 7.07 -16.31
CA ALA A 41 6.76 7.96 -17.42
C ALA A 41 8.06 8.76 -17.20
N ASP A 42 8.36 9.13 -15.95
CA ASP A 42 9.61 9.83 -15.59
C ASP A 42 10.81 8.87 -15.70
N LEU A 43 10.57 7.56 -15.65
CA LEU A 43 11.53 6.49 -15.95
C LEU A 43 11.52 6.04 -17.43
N GLY A 44 10.82 6.75 -18.32
CA GLY A 44 10.72 6.42 -19.76
C GLY A 44 9.70 5.33 -20.11
N GLN A 45 8.84 4.92 -19.18
CA GLN A 45 7.78 3.93 -19.40
C GLN A 45 6.43 4.61 -19.57
N TYR A 46 6.09 4.97 -20.81
CA TYR A 46 4.88 5.73 -21.13
C TYR A 46 3.64 4.87 -21.42
N TYR A 47 3.80 3.59 -21.70
CA TYR A 47 2.73 2.66 -22.05
C TYR A 47 2.93 1.31 -21.37
N ASP A 48 1.85 0.55 -21.20
CA ASP A 48 1.93 -0.80 -20.64
C ASP A 48 2.38 -1.83 -21.69
N ASN A 49 3.68 -2.14 -21.68
CA ASN A 49 4.29 -3.20 -22.46
C ASN A 49 4.43 -4.53 -21.70
N THR A 50 4.07 -4.55 -20.41
CA THR A 50 4.26 -5.72 -19.52
C THR A 50 3.03 -6.61 -19.45
N THR A 51 1.85 -6.01 -19.43
CA THR A 51 0.57 -6.72 -19.39
C THR A 51 -0.34 -6.39 -20.57
N SER A 52 0.17 -5.62 -21.54
CA SER A 52 -0.53 -5.22 -22.76
C SER A 52 -1.85 -4.48 -22.50
N GLY A 53 -1.92 -3.68 -21.43
CA GLY A 53 -3.08 -2.86 -21.09
C GLY A 53 -3.22 -1.60 -21.95
N ASP A 54 -4.47 -1.10 -22.06
CA ASP A 54 -4.80 0.15 -22.74
C ASP A 54 -4.65 1.37 -21.85
N VAL A 55 -3.42 1.57 -21.39
CA VAL A 55 -3.05 2.64 -20.46
C VAL A 55 -1.87 3.45 -20.97
N PHE A 56 -1.97 4.76 -20.82
CA PHE A 56 -0.88 5.71 -20.99
C PHE A 56 -0.47 6.24 -19.62
N TRP A 57 0.79 6.05 -19.25
CA TRP A 57 1.32 6.48 -17.95
C TRP A 57 1.73 7.94 -18.02
N LEU A 58 1.25 8.75 -17.07
CA LEU A 58 1.67 10.13 -16.90
C LEU A 58 2.81 10.23 -15.89
N GLY A 59 3.69 11.22 -16.11
CA GLY A 59 4.75 11.61 -15.19
C GLY A 59 4.24 12.54 -14.10
N LYS A 60 5.01 12.74 -13.02
CA LYS A 60 4.57 13.48 -11.82
C LYS A 60 4.06 14.89 -12.17
N ALA A 61 4.74 15.58 -13.09
CA ALA A 61 4.40 16.93 -13.51
C ALA A 61 3.05 17.04 -14.27
N ASN A 62 2.64 15.96 -14.96
CA ASN A 62 1.44 15.95 -15.81
C ASN A 62 0.25 15.22 -15.15
N SER A 63 0.45 14.66 -13.97
CA SER A 63 -0.55 13.84 -13.28
C SER A 63 -1.19 14.52 -12.08
N SER A 64 -1.16 15.85 -11.96
CA SER A 64 -1.68 16.57 -10.79
C SER A 64 -3.17 16.32 -10.52
N SER A 65 -3.94 15.94 -11.54
CA SER A 65 -5.32 15.50 -11.37
C SER A 65 -5.43 14.03 -10.94
N LEU A 66 -4.46 13.18 -11.26
CA LEU A 66 -4.53 11.72 -11.06
C LEU A 66 -3.74 11.21 -9.85
N ALA A 67 -2.69 11.93 -9.46
CA ALA A 67 -1.80 11.63 -8.34
C ALA A 67 -1.53 12.91 -7.57
N TYR A 68 -2.16 13.06 -6.41
CA TYR A 68 -2.05 14.26 -5.58
C TYR A 68 -2.34 13.94 -4.12
N VAL A 69 -1.92 14.83 -3.22
CA VAL A 69 -2.31 14.76 -1.82
C VAL A 69 -3.50 15.68 -1.63
N ASP A 70 -4.61 15.15 -1.11
CA ASP A 70 -5.72 16.01 -0.70
C ASP A 70 -5.29 16.87 0.49
N SER A 71 -5.37 18.18 0.35
CA SER A 71 -4.93 19.13 1.37
C SER A 71 -5.82 19.11 2.62
N THR A 72 -7.05 18.59 2.52
CA THR A 72 -8.00 18.57 3.64
C THR A 72 -7.83 17.33 4.51
N THR A 73 -7.70 16.15 3.90
CA THR A 73 -7.53 14.87 4.61
C THR A 73 -6.07 14.46 4.80
N GLY A 74 -5.15 15.01 4.01
CA GLY A 74 -3.75 14.56 3.95
C GLY A 74 -3.56 13.22 3.25
N HIS A 75 -4.62 12.67 2.65
CA HIS A 75 -4.57 11.38 1.95
C HIS A 75 -3.90 11.54 0.59
N ALA A 76 -2.97 10.63 0.29
CA ALA A 76 -2.45 10.49 -1.06
C ALA A 76 -3.50 9.78 -1.94
N ILE A 77 -3.92 10.47 -2.99
CA ILE A 77 -4.91 10.00 -3.95
C ILE A 77 -4.20 9.58 -5.22
N ILE A 78 -4.46 8.35 -5.64
CA ILE A 78 -4.03 7.78 -6.91
C ILE A 78 -5.27 7.27 -7.63
N ARG A 79 -5.54 7.78 -8.83
CA ARG A 79 -6.73 7.44 -9.62
C ARG A 79 -6.45 7.38 -11.11
N ILE A 80 -7.44 6.92 -11.86
CA ILE A 80 -7.44 6.95 -13.33
C ILE A 80 -8.13 8.23 -13.83
N ASP A 81 -7.85 8.62 -15.08
CA ASP A 81 -8.70 9.58 -15.78
C ASP A 81 -10.09 8.98 -15.98
N ASN A 82 -11.09 9.56 -15.33
CA ASN A 82 -12.49 9.15 -15.39
C ASN A 82 -13.40 10.24 -15.97
N THR A 83 -12.84 11.27 -16.59
CA THR A 83 -13.60 12.41 -17.13
C THR A 83 -13.51 12.50 -18.65
N THR A 84 -12.45 11.96 -19.25
CA THR A 84 -12.28 12.00 -20.71
C THR A 84 -12.87 10.78 -21.41
N PHE A 85 -13.47 11.04 -22.58
CA PHE A 85 -13.76 10.01 -23.57
C PHE A 85 -12.44 9.56 -24.20
N VAL A 86 -12.26 8.24 -24.31
CA VAL A 86 -11.08 7.64 -24.95
C VAL A 86 -11.51 7.10 -26.31
N PRO A 87 -11.05 7.70 -27.43
CA PRO A 87 -11.34 7.20 -28.76
C PRO A 87 -10.88 5.76 -28.96
N TYR A 88 -11.47 5.10 -29.96
CA TYR A 88 -11.03 3.77 -30.38
C TYR A 88 -9.56 3.82 -30.84
N ASN A 89 -8.73 2.90 -30.33
CA ASN A 89 -7.26 2.83 -30.44
C ASN A 89 -6.44 3.81 -29.57
N ASP A 90 -7.07 4.72 -28.83
CA ASP A 90 -6.36 5.54 -27.84
C ASP A 90 -6.31 4.84 -26.47
N LYS A 91 -5.41 5.31 -25.60
CA LYS A 91 -5.19 4.74 -24.27
C LYS A 91 -5.65 5.71 -23.17
N ARG A 92 -6.16 5.16 -22.08
CA ARG A 92 -6.61 5.98 -20.94
C ARG A 92 -5.40 6.43 -20.11
N ASN A 93 -5.41 7.68 -19.69
CA ASN A 93 -4.37 8.20 -18.79
C ASN A 93 -4.50 7.60 -17.39
N SER A 94 -3.37 7.18 -16.84
CA SER A 94 -3.22 6.75 -15.46
C SER A 94 -1.79 7.03 -14.98
N VAL A 95 -1.48 6.59 -13.76
CA VAL A 95 -0.16 6.69 -13.17
C VAL A 95 0.27 5.33 -12.67
N ARG A 96 1.57 5.08 -12.73
CA ARG A 96 2.21 3.93 -12.11
C ARG A 96 3.43 4.46 -11.38
N ILE A 97 3.53 4.15 -10.10
CA ILE A 97 4.62 4.61 -9.25
C ILE A 97 5.44 3.44 -8.76
N TYR A 98 6.73 3.70 -8.57
CA TYR A 98 7.70 2.73 -8.11
C TYR A 98 8.45 3.26 -6.92
N HIS A 99 8.94 2.32 -6.13
CA HIS A 99 10.06 2.53 -5.25
C HIS A 99 11.26 1.80 -5.85
N LEU A 100 12.32 2.53 -6.22
CA LEU A 100 13.49 1.94 -6.90
C LEU A 100 14.36 1.08 -5.98
N TYR A 101 14.16 1.18 -4.66
CA TYR A 101 14.87 0.35 -3.69
C TYR A 101 14.00 -0.81 -3.24
N THR A 102 14.61 -2.00 -3.20
CA THR A 102 13.97 -3.19 -2.63
C THR A 102 13.80 -3.00 -1.12
N VAL A 103 12.57 -3.20 -0.65
CA VAL A 103 12.29 -3.25 0.79
C VAL A 103 12.52 -4.68 1.26
N THR A 104 13.48 -4.88 2.16
CA THR A 104 13.81 -6.19 2.74
C THR A 104 13.14 -6.43 4.11
N THR A 105 12.46 -5.41 4.62
CA THR A 105 11.78 -5.40 5.92
C THR A 105 10.26 -5.44 5.76
N LYS A 106 9.53 -5.40 6.89
CA LYS A 106 8.07 -5.36 6.87
C LYS A 106 7.54 -4.04 6.32
N VAL A 107 6.41 -4.12 5.63
CA VAL A 107 5.65 -2.96 5.13
C VAL A 107 4.24 -3.02 5.70
N ALA A 108 3.81 -1.90 6.28
CA ALA A 108 2.41 -1.67 6.66
C ALA A 108 1.81 -0.67 5.67
N LEU A 109 0.63 -0.98 5.16
CA LEU A 109 -0.09 -0.12 4.23
C LEU A 109 -1.53 0.10 4.70
N SER A 110 -1.91 1.37 4.81
CA SER A 110 -3.28 1.80 5.04
C SER A 110 -3.85 2.32 3.72
N ILE A 111 -4.94 1.72 3.24
CA ILE A 111 -5.62 2.15 2.01
C ILE A 111 -7.08 2.42 2.32
N GLU A 112 -7.54 3.58 1.87
CA GLU A 112 -8.96 3.88 1.71
C GLU A 112 -9.30 3.88 0.23
N HIS A 113 -10.46 3.30 -0.11
CA HIS A 113 -10.94 3.28 -1.49
C HIS A 113 -12.42 3.61 -1.52
N HIS A 114 -12.80 4.62 -2.30
CA HIS A 114 -14.19 4.86 -2.65
C HIS A 114 -14.61 3.85 -3.72
N ARG A 115 -15.54 2.98 -3.38
CA ARG A 115 -16.02 1.91 -4.25
C ARG A 115 -16.72 2.50 -5.49
N TYR A 116 -16.30 2.08 -6.69
CA TYR A 116 -17.12 2.27 -7.89
C TYR A 116 -18.21 1.18 -7.91
N GLU A 117 -19.39 1.49 -7.38
CA GLU A 117 -20.50 0.54 -7.33
C GLU A 117 -21.07 0.33 -8.74
N SER A 118 -20.84 -0.84 -9.32
CA SER A 118 -21.77 -1.36 -10.33
C SER A 118 -21.99 -2.87 -10.27
N ARG A 119 -21.12 -3.67 -9.64
CA ARG A 119 -21.40 -5.07 -9.25
C ARG A 119 -20.56 -5.54 -8.05
N PRO A 120 -21.11 -6.37 -7.13
CA PRO A 120 -20.35 -6.94 -6.04
C PRO A 120 -19.42 -8.04 -6.58
N ARG A 121 -18.10 -7.80 -6.50
CA ARG A 121 -17.08 -8.84 -6.67
C ARG A 121 -16.20 -8.89 -5.44
N THR A 122 -16.24 -10.02 -4.75
CA THR A 122 -15.34 -10.32 -3.64
C THR A 122 -13.98 -10.68 -4.20
N THR A 123 -13.02 -9.75 -4.16
CA THR A 123 -11.63 -10.06 -4.51
C THR A 123 -10.86 -10.33 -3.21
N SER A 124 -10.48 -11.59 -3.01
CA SER A 124 -9.53 -11.98 -1.97
C SER A 124 -8.13 -11.75 -2.52
N THR A 125 -7.42 -10.76 -1.98
CA THR A 125 -6.01 -10.54 -2.29
C THR A 125 -5.17 -11.42 -1.39
N THR A 126 -4.49 -12.42 -1.97
CA THR A 126 -3.46 -13.18 -1.26
C THR A 126 -2.27 -12.25 -0.99
N VAL A 127 -2.05 -11.90 0.28
CA VAL A 127 -0.90 -11.10 0.70
C VAL A 127 0.31 -12.02 0.92
N PRO A 128 1.50 -11.71 0.34
CA PRO A 128 2.73 -12.41 0.67
C PRO A 128 3.09 -12.27 2.15
N SER A 129 3.73 -13.28 2.72
CA SER A 129 4.20 -13.28 4.11
C SER A 129 5.08 -12.05 4.40
N GLY A 130 4.59 -11.10 5.21
CA GLY A 130 5.33 -9.89 5.60
C GLY A 130 4.66 -8.56 5.26
N PHE A 131 3.53 -8.59 4.55
CA PHE A 131 2.73 -7.41 4.23
C PHE A 131 1.45 -7.38 5.08
N LEU A 132 1.30 -6.33 5.90
CA LEU A 132 0.06 -6.08 6.66
C LEU A 132 -0.72 -4.98 5.94
N MET A 133 -1.88 -5.33 5.39
CA MET A 133 -2.79 -4.42 4.70
C MET A 133 -4.03 -4.21 5.56
N HIS A 134 -4.31 -2.96 5.92
CA HIS A 134 -5.56 -2.56 6.55
C HIS A 134 -6.37 -1.74 5.55
N THR A 135 -7.57 -2.21 5.21
CA THR A 135 -8.49 -1.49 4.32
C THR A 135 -9.72 -1.07 5.10
N THR A 136 -10.04 0.23 5.09
CA THR A 136 -11.31 0.74 5.58
C THR A 136 -12.20 1.06 4.39
N SER A 137 -13.41 0.48 4.36
CA SER A 137 -14.46 0.90 3.43
C SER A 137 -15.20 2.07 4.08
N PRO A 138 -15.30 3.25 3.46
CA PRO A 138 -16.25 4.25 3.91
C PRO A 138 -17.65 3.62 3.88
N GLY A 139 -18.40 3.76 4.98
CA GLY A 139 -19.82 3.41 4.98
C GLY A 139 -20.56 4.25 3.95
N ALA A 140 -21.52 3.66 3.24
CA ALA A 140 -22.40 4.41 2.37
C ALA A 140 -23.10 5.49 3.21
N VAL A 141 -22.85 6.76 2.89
CA VAL A 141 -23.68 7.86 3.38
C VAL A 141 -24.75 8.04 2.31
N GLU A 142 -25.99 7.70 2.68
CA GLU A 142 -27.22 7.89 1.88
C GLU A 142 -27.46 9.35 1.52
#